data_AF-A0A1C4QK01-F1
#
_entry.id   AF-A0A1C4QK01-F1
#
_cell.length_a   1.000
_cell.length_b   1.000
_cell.length_c   1.000
_cell.angle_alpha   90.00
_cell.angle_beta   90.00
_cell.angle_gamma   90.00
#
_symmetry.space_group_name_H-M   'P 1'
#
loop_
_entity.id
_entity.type
_entity.pdbx_description
1 polymer ?
#
loop_
_entity_poly.entity_id
_entity_poly.type
_entity_poly.pdbx_seq_one_letter_code
_entity_poly.pdbx_strand_id
1 'polypeptide(L)'
;MATVAAEVRRRRRELGMSGEDLARACTDLGYAIPRAVIANMESGRRSQLPLVEVMVLAKALHVAPICLIYPVGLVDRVQALPDEEPTDTFAALQWFTGESYDYDGPSPQLRERRAAPQRTWSMDAEGKIVWKDAPADGF
;
A
#
# COMPACT_ATOMS: atom_id res chain seq x y z
N MET A 1 1.44 18.29 -5.42
CA MET A 1 2.02 17.07 -4.82
C MET A 1 0.89 16.11 -4.51
N ALA A 2 1.06 14.83 -4.85
CA ALA A 2 0.11 13.80 -4.44
C ALA A 2 0.20 13.60 -2.93
N THR A 3 -0.95 13.46 -2.27
CA THR A 3 -1.06 13.17 -0.85
C THR A 3 -1.96 11.96 -0.67
N VAL A 4 -1.81 11.23 0.44
CA VAL A 4 -2.68 10.11 0.77
C VAL A 4 -4.16 10.51 0.73
N ALA A 5 -4.49 11.70 1.24
CA ALA A 5 -5.85 12.24 1.20
C ALA A 5 -6.36 12.47 -0.23
N ALA A 6 -5.51 12.98 -1.13
CA ALA A 6 -5.86 13.19 -2.52
C ALA A 6 -6.07 11.86 -3.26
N GLU A 7 -5.21 10.86 -3.01
CA GLU A 7 -5.34 9.53 -3.61
C GLU A 7 -6.56 8.77 -3.11
N VAL A 8 -6.90 8.87 -1.81
CA VAL A 8 -8.16 8.36 -1.26
C VAL A 8 -9.35 8.97 -1.99
N ARG A 9 -9.38 10.30 -2.14
CA ARG A 9 -10.47 11.00 -2.82
C ARG A 9 -10.58 10.58 -4.29
N ARG A 10 -9.45 10.49 -4.99
CA ARG A 10 -9.40 10.08 -6.40
C ARG A 10 -9.97 8.67 -6.55
N ARG A 11 -9.41 7.70 -5.82
CA ARG A 11 -9.83 6.30 -5.93
C ARG A 11 -11.29 6.09 -5.53
N ARG A 12 -11.75 6.77 -4.48
CA ARG A 12 -13.16 6.74 -4.07
C ARG A 12 -14.09 7.21 -5.20
N ARG A 13 -13.72 8.28 -5.90
CA ARG A 13 -14.50 8.81 -7.03
C ARG A 13 -14.48 7.89 -8.25
N GLU A 14 -13.36 7.25 -8.54
CA GLU A 14 -13.26 6.24 -9.62
C GLU A 14 -14.19 5.06 -9.39
N LEU A 15 -14.39 4.67 -8.13
CA LEU A 15 -15.33 3.62 -7.74
C LEU A 15 -16.79 4.10 -7.66
N GLY A 16 -17.06 5.39 -7.91
CA GLY A 16 -18.40 5.97 -7.77
C GLY A 16 -18.89 6.04 -6.32
N MET A 17 -18.02 5.86 -5.34
CA MET A 17 -18.41 5.85 -3.92
C MET A 17 -18.62 7.26 -3.38
N SER A 18 -19.70 7.47 -2.63
CA SER A 18 -19.84 8.66 -1.79
C SER A 18 -18.91 8.58 -0.57
N GLY A 19 -18.75 9.69 0.16
CA GLY A 19 -18.03 9.67 1.43
C GLY A 19 -18.71 8.80 2.49
N GLU A 20 -20.03 8.63 2.38
CA GLU A 20 -20.82 7.76 3.27
C GLU A 20 -20.60 6.28 2.94
N ASP A 21 -20.48 5.94 1.66
CA ASP A 21 -20.21 4.56 1.23
C ASP A 21 -18.81 4.13 1.70
N LEU A 22 -17.81 5.02 1.65
CA LEU A 22 -16.48 4.72 2.16
C LEU A 22 -16.48 4.57 3.69
N ALA A 23 -17.20 5.44 4.42
CA ALA A 23 -17.32 5.32 5.88
C ALA A 23 -17.96 3.99 6.29
N ARG A 24 -19.01 3.57 5.56
CA ARG A 24 -19.67 2.28 5.76
C ARG A 24 -18.72 1.11 5.49
N ALA A 25 -18.01 1.13 4.35
CA ALA A 25 -17.04 0.10 4.01
C ALA A 25 -15.93 -0.04 5.08
N CYS A 26 -15.46 1.07 5.66
CA CYS A 26 -14.51 1.02 6.78
C CYS A 26 -15.13 0.37 8.03
N THR A 27 -16.39 0.71 8.34
CA THR A 27 -17.14 0.12 9.46
C THR A 27 -17.33 -1.38 9.28
N ASP A 28 -17.64 -1.84 8.07
CA ASP A 28 -17.81 -3.26 7.74
C ASP A 28 -16.49 -4.05 7.88
N LEU A 29 -15.34 -3.37 7.78
CA LEU A 29 -14.01 -3.93 8.07
C LEU A 29 -13.67 -3.95 9.57
N GLY A 30 -14.57 -3.50 10.43
CA GLY A 30 -14.38 -3.46 11.88
C GLY A 30 -13.62 -2.24 12.38
N TYR A 31 -13.36 -1.23 11.53
CA TYR A 31 -12.69 0.01 11.92
C TYR A 31 -13.45 1.23 11.38
N ALA A 32 -14.32 1.80 12.21
CA ALA A 32 -15.15 2.93 11.80
C ALA A 32 -14.31 4.20 11.56
N ILE A 33 -14.37 4.73 10.34
CA ILE A 33 -13.84 6.04 9.97
C ILE A 33 -15.04 6.93 9.57
N PRO A 34 -15.47 7.87 10.43
CA PRO A 34 -16.67 8.66 10.16
C PRO A 34 -16.57 9.46 8.86
N ARG A 35 -17.69 9.63 8.15
CA ARG A 35 -17.75 10.44 6.92
C ARG A 35 -17.20 11.86 7.09
N ALA A 36 -17.40 12.47 8.26
CA ALA A 36 -16.84 13.79 8.58
C ALA A 36 -15.30 13.78 8.65
N VAL A 37 -14.73 12.70 9.18
CA VAL A 37 -13.27 12.48 9.24
C VAL A 37 -12.70 12.32 7.83
N ILE A 38 -13.35 11.51 6.99
CA ILE A 38 -12.99 11.36 5.57
C ILE A 38 -13.06 12.71 4.86
N ALA A 39 -14.15 13.46 5.03
CA ALA A 39 -14.31 14.77 4.38
C ALA A 39 -13.24 15.78 4.82
N ASN A 40 -12.88 15.80 6.11
CA ASN A 40 -11.84 16.69 6.63
C ASN A 40 -10.44 16.31 6.16
N MET A 41 -10.15 15.02 6.03
CA MET A 41 -8.92 14.52 5.42
C MET A 41 -8.86 14.93 3.95
N GLU A 42 -9.88 14.62 3.15
CA GLU A 42 -9.93 14.92 1.70
C GLU A 42 -9.90 16.43 1.38
N SER A 43 -10.31 17.29 2.33
CA SER A 43 -10.22 18.74 2.20
C SER A 43 -8.90 19.32 2.74
N GLY A 44 -8.00 18.49 3.28
CA GLY A 44 -6.75 18.93 3.91
C GLY A 44 -6.91 19.61 5.27
N ARG A 45 -8.11 19.62 5.86
CA ARG A 45 -8.34 20.18 7.20
C ARG A 45 -7.76 19.28 8.30
N ARG A 46 -7.63 17.99 8.02
CA ARG A 46 -6.91 17.04 8.86
C ARG A 46 -5.59 16.69 8.19
N SER A 47 -4.48 17.17 8.76
CA SER A 47 -3.12 16.94 8.25
C SER A 47 -2.49 15.63 8.73
N GLN A 48 -3.00 15.07 9.83
CA GLN A 48 -2.50 13.84 10.45
C GLN A 48 -3.40 12.66 10.10
N LEU A 49 -2.82 11.62 9.50
CA LEU A 49 -3.51 10.39 9.13
C LEU A 49 -2.80 9.19 9.76
N PRO A 50 -3.41 8.51 10.76
CA PRO A 50 -2.85 7.30 11.36
C PRO A 50 -2.62 6.22 10.30
N LEU A 51 -1.52 5.48 10.41
CA LEU A 51 -1.20 4.39 9.47
C LEU A 51 -2.34 3.35 9.38
N VAL A 52 -2.96 3.02 10.51
CA VAL A 52 -4.11 2.09 10.54
C VAL A 52 -5.27 2.58 9.67
N GLU A 53 -5.54 3.89 9.63
CA GLU A 53 -6.57 4.45 8.76
C GLU A 53 -6.19 4.31 7.29
N VAL A 54 -4.91 4.51 6.93
CA VAL A 54 -4.41 4.26 5.57
C VAL A 54 -4.65 2.81 5.15
N MET A 55 -4.34 1.86 6.03
CA MET A 55 -4.52 0.42 5.75
C MET A 55 -5.99 0.06 5.54
N VAL A 56 -6.88 0.57 6.40
CA VAL A 56 -8.33 0.33 6.31
C VAL A 56 -8.91 0.99 5.06
N LEU A 57 -8.54 2.23 4.76
CA LEU A 57 -8.98 2.96 3.57
C LEU A 57 -8.53 2.24 2.30
N ALA A 58 -7.28 1.79 2.23
CA ALA A 58 -6.76 1.03 1.10
C ALA A 58 -7.56 -0.25 0.86
N LYS A 59 -7.85 -0.99 1.94
CA LYS A 59 -8.67 -2.20 1.88
C LYS A 59 -10.08 -1.91 1.41
N ALA A 60 -10.72 -0.87 1.94
CA ALA A 60 -12.06 -0.43 1.56
C ALA A 60 -12.14 0.07 0.10
N LEU A 61 -11.05 0.62 -0.43
CA LEU A 61 -10.95 1.13 -1.80
C LEU A 61 -10.42 0.09 -2.80
N HIS A 62 -10.22 -1.16 -2.37
CA HIS A 62 -9.71 -2.26 -3.21
C HIS A 62 -8.39 -1.92 -3.91
N VAL A 63 -7.44 -1.36 -3.15
CA VAL A 63 -6.13 -0.93 -3.64
C VAL A 63 -5.06 -1.29 -2.62
N ALA A 64 -3.83 -1.57 -3.06
CA ALA A 64 -2.70 -1.78 -2.15
C ALA A 64 -2.39 -0.48 -1.39
N PRO A 65 -2.09 -0.51 -0.07
CA PRO A 65 -1.82 0.71 0.72
C PRO A 65 -0.76 1.61 0.11
N ILE A 66 0.25 1.00 -0.51
CA ILE A 66 1.34 1.73 -1.14
C ILE A 66 0.86 2.61 -2.30
N CYS A 67 -0.20 2.27 -3.03
CA CYS A 67 -0.72 3.10 -4.11
C CYS A 67 -1.44 4.36 -3.59
N LEU A 68 -1.82 4.41 -2.31
CA LEU A 68 -2.31 5.64 -1.67
C LEU A 68 -1.15 6.53 -1.21
N ILE A 69 0.00 5.94 -0.90
CA ILE A 69 1.19 6.64 -0.40
C ILE A 69 2.02 7.16 -1.58
N TYR A 70 2.38 6.25 -2.49
CA TYR A 70 3.09 6.49 -3.74
C TYR A 70 2.24 5.97 -4.89
N PRO A 71 1.53 6.86 -5.62
CA PRO A 71 0.67 6.48 -6.74
C PRO A 71 1.53 6.19 -7.99
N VAL A 72 2.31 5.11 -7.94
CA VAL A 72 3.19 4.63 -9.01
C VAL A 72 2.39 4.47 -10.30
N GLY A 73 2.94 4.99 -11.41
CA GLY A 73 2.29 4.98 -12.73
C GLY A 73 1.21 6.04 -12.93
N LEU A 74 0.91 6.86 -11.92
CA LEU A 74 -0.04 7.97 -12.02
C LEU A 74 0.64 9.33 -11.82
N VAL A 75 1.70 9.35 -11.00
CA VAL A 75 2.49 10.54 -10.73
C VAL A 75 3.96 10.16 -10.87
N ASP A 76 4.71 10.95 -11.64
CA ASP A 76 6.13 10.66 -11.91
C ASP A 76 7.01 10.94 -10.70
N ARG A 77 6.67 11.97 -9.90
CA ARG A 77 7.47 12.38 -8.74
C ARG A 77 6.66 12.62 -7.48
N VAL A 78 7.20 12.18 -6.36
CA VAL A 78 6.60 12.32 -5.01
C VAL A 78 7.63 12.85 -4.03
N GLN A 79 7.15 13.56 -3.01
CA GLN A 79 7.97 13.93 -1.87
C GLN A 79 7.98 12.76 -0.89
N ALA A 80 9.08 11.99 -0.86
CA ALA A 80 9.19 10.80 -0.01
C ALA A 80 9.35 11.17 1.48
N LEU A 81 10.11 12.25 1.75
CA LEU A 81 10.33 12.81 3.09
C LEU A 81 10.05 14.32 3.11
N PRO A 82 9.63 14.88 4.25
CA PRO A 82 9.48 16.32 4.42
C PRO A 82 10.78 17.07 4.11
N ASP A 83 10.64 18.29 3.59
CA ASP A 83 11.75 19.22 3.30
C ASP A 83 12.79 18.73 2.28
N GLU A 84 12.59 17.56 1.68
CA GLU A 84 13.37 17.07 0.54
C GLU A 84 12.72 17.40 -0.80
N GLU A 85 13.54 17.48 -1.86
CA GLU A 85 13.07 17.61 -3.23
C GLU A 85 12.29 16.36 -3.67
N PRO A 86 11.25 16.50 -4.50
CA PRO A 86 10.50 15.35 -5.01
C PRO A 86 11.42 14.34 -5.72
N THR A 87 11.32 13.06 -5.43
CA THR A 87 12.05 11.99 -6.12
C THR A 87 11.14 11.25 -7.10
N ASP A 88 11.71 10.40 -7.94
CA ASP A 88 10.94 9.49 -8.79
C ASP A 88 10.06 8.56 -7.95
N THR A 89 8.80 8.39 -8.34
CA THR A 89 7.83 7.61 -7.55
C THR A 89 8.19 6.14 -7.43
N PHE A 90 8.84 5.56 -8.45
CA PHE A 90 9.31 4.19 -8.40
C PHE A 90 10.54 4.04 -7.52
N ALA A 91 11.47 5.00 -7.56
CA ALA A 91 12.58 5.05 -6.62
C ALA A 91 12.11 5.18 -5.15
N ALA A 92 11.10 6.02 -4.88
CA ALA A 92 10.48 6.13 -3.56
C ALA A 92 9.84 4.80 -3.10
N LEU A 93 9.16 4.10 -4.01
CA LEU A 93 8.62 2.75 -3.75
C LEU A 93 9.75 1.78 -3.37
N GLN A 94 10.82 1.73 -4.16
CA GLN A 94 11.96 0.85 -3.91
C GLN A 94 12.61 1.14 -2.57
N TRP A 95 12.74 2.41 -2.18
CA TRP A 95 13.22 2.74 -0.84
C TRP A 95 12.25 2.24 0.26
N PHE A 96 10.95 2.48 0.10
CA PHE A 96 9.93 2.09 1.09
C PHE A 96 9.81 0.57 1.28
N THR A 97 9.96 -0.21 0.20
CA THR A 97 9.96 -1.67 0.29
C THR A 97 11.30 -2.23 0.77
N GLY A 98 12.34 -1.40 0.85
CA GLY A 98 13.70 -1.81 1.14
C GLY A 98 14.30 -2.61 -0.01
N GLU A 99 14.19 -2.12 -1.25
CA GLU A 99 14.92 -2.54 -2.46
C GLU A 99 16.12 -1.62 -2.77
N SER A 100 15.99 -0.32 -2.48
CA SER A 100 17.06 0.67 -2.60
C SER A 100 17.58 1.06 -1.21
N TYR A 101 18.91 1.13 -1.03
CA TYR A 101 19.52 1.44 0.27
C TYR A 101 20.60 2.50 0.13
N ASP A 102 20.42 3.61 0.85
CA ASP A 102 21.51 4.56 1.12
C ASP A 102 22.08 4.39 2.54
N TYR A 103 21.38 3.70 3.46
CA TYR A 103 21.89 3.35 4.80
C TYR A 103 21.38 1.98 5.29
N ASP A 104 22.28 1.18 5.87
CA ASP A 104 22.12 -0.11 6.58
C ASP A 104 21.38 -1.30 5.91
N GLY A 105 20.92 -1.17 4.66
CA GLY A 105 20.27 -2.29 3.97
C GLY A 105 18.90 -2.63 4.56
N PRO A 106 18.16 -3.62 4.03
CA PRO A 106 16.96 -4.07 4.71
C PRO A 106 17.40 -4.91 5.91
N SER A 107 16.51 -5.06 6.91
CA SER A 107 16.82 -5.92 8.06
C SER A 107 17.26 -7.32 7.61
N PRO A 108 18.18 -7.99 8.31
CA PRO A 108 18.60 -9.35 7.98
C PRO A 108 17.42 -10.30 7.73
N GLN A 109 16.34 -10.16 8.50
CA GLN A 109 15.13 -10.96 8.34
C GLN A 109 14.41 -10.70 7.01
N LEU A 110 14.36 -9.44 6.56
CA LEU A 110 13.78 -9.10 5.26
C LEU A 110 14.65 -9.61 4.11
N ARG A 111 15.98 -9.58 4.27
CA ARG A 111 16.93 -10.19 3.31
C ARG A 111 16.70 -11.69 3.19
N GLU A 112 16.68 -12.40 4.32
CA GLU A 112 16.47 -13.83 4.39
C GLU A 112 15.12 -14.22 3.79
N ARG A 113 14.05 -13.48 4.13
CA ARG A 113 12.71 -13.74 3.59
C ARG A 113 12.63 -13.55 2.08
N ARG A 114 13.34 -12.55 1.54
CA ARG A 114 13.42 -12.31 0.09
C ARG A 114 14.28 -13.34 -0.64
N ALA A 115 15.32 -13.86 0.00
CA ALA A 115 16.15 -14.91 -0.58
C ALA A 115 15.52 -16.31 -0.43
N ALA A 116 14.54 -16.47 0.47
CA ALA A 116 13.90 -17.74 0.74
C ALA A 116 13.05 -18.19 -0.47
N PRO A 117 13.25 -19.40 -0.99
CA PRO A 117 12.45 -19.92 -2.09
C PRO A 117 10.97 -19.94 -1.70
N GLN A 118 10.11 -19.60 -2.66
CA GLN A 118 8.68 -19.72 -2.46
C GLN A 118 8.30 -21.20 -2.52
N ARG A 119 7.80 -21.73 -1.40
CA ARG A 119 7.27 -23.10 -1.36
C ARG A 119 5.88 -23.12 -1.95
N THR A 120 5.77 -23.78 -3.09
CA THR A 120 4.49 -24.12 -3.70
C THR A 120 4.19 -25.58 -3.42
N TRP A 121 2.91 -25.93 -3.36
CA TRP A 121 2.47 -27.32 -3.24
C TRP A 121 1.65 -27.69 -4.48
N SER A 122 1.76 -28.95 -4.89
CA SER A 122 0.93 -29.57 -5.92
C SER A 122 0.51 -30.96 -5.45
N MET A 123 -0.63 -31.47 -5.89
CA MET A 123 -0.97 -32.88 -5.72
C MET A 123 -0.39 -33.70 -6.88
N ASP A 124 0.24 -34.84 -6.59
CA ASP A 124 0.61 -35.82 -7.61
C ASP A 124 -0.60 -36.65 -8.08
N ALA A 125 -0.37 -37.55 -9.04
CA ALA A 125 -1.43 -38.37 -9.63
C ALA A 125 -2.07 -39.34 -8.61
N GLU A 126 -1.35 -39.62 -7.54
CA GLU A 126 -1.76 -40.47 -6.41
C GLU A 126 -2.44 -39.67 -5.29
N GLY A 127 -2.60 -38.35 -5.45
CA GLY A 127 -3.28 -37.46 -4.50
C GLY A 127 -2.41 -37.05 -3.30
N LYS A 128 -1.10 -37.27 -3.36
CA LYS A 128 -0.16 -36.88 -2.31
C LYS A 128 0.37 -35.47 -2.55
N ILE A 129 0.55 -34.73 -1.45
CA ILE A 129 1.12 -33.38 -1.48
C ILE A 129 2.62 -33.47 -1.80
N VAL A 130 3.03 -32.81 -2.88
CA VAL A 130 4.42 -32.62 -3.29
C VAL A 130 4.77 -31.14 -3.14
N TRP A 131 5.83 -30.87 -2.39
CA TRP A 131 6.38 -29.51 -2.22
C TRP A 131 7.41 -29.23 -3.31
N LYS A 132 7.37 -28.02 -3.88
CA LYS A 132 8.37 -27.53 -4.83
C LYS A 132 8.85 -26.16 -4.38
N ASP A 133 10.18 -26.00 -4.35
CA ASP A 133 10.82 -24.71 -4.16
C ASP A 133 10.84 -23.97 -5.50
N ALA A 134 10.21 -22.80 -5.56
CA ALA A 134 10.36 -21.86 -6.66
C ALA A 134 11.43 -20.82 -6.28
N PRO A 135 12.27 -20.36 -7.23
CA PRO A 135 13.18 -19.25 -6.98
C PRO A 135 12.39 -18.04 -6.46
N ALA A 136 12.99 -17.29 -5.55
CA ALA A 136 12.30 -16.21 -4.84
C ALA A 136 11.96 -15.01 -5.76
N ASP A 137 12.66 -14.93 -6.89
CA ASP A 137 12.63 -13.84 -7.87
C ASP A 137 11.53 -14.13 -8.91
N GLY A 138 10.29 -13.88 -8.49
CA GLY A 138 9.09 -13.96 -9.32
C GLY A 138 8.34 -12.64 -9.33
N PHE A 139 8.99 -11.58 -9.79
CA PHE A 139 8.38 -10.35 -10.31
C PHE A 139 9.18 -9.87 -11.53
#